data_AF-A0A922SAB3-F1
#
_entry.id   AF-A0A922SAB3-F1
#
_cell.length_a   1.000
_cell.length_b   1.000
_cell.length_c   1.000
_cell.angle_alpha   90.00
_cell.angle_beta   90.00
_cell.angle_gamma   90.00
#
_symmetry.space_group_name_H-M   'P 1'
#
loop_
_entity.id
_entity.type
_entity.pdbx_description
1 polymer ?
#
loop_
_entity_poly.entity_id
_entity_poly.type
_entity_poly.pdbx_seq_one_letter_code
_entity_poly.pdbx_strand_id
1 'polypeptide(L)'
;MRTQNALSRSQESAEAHEMRLSIDRERHAKSRASETFTQRETRLSSQRNRTDVARSCESVEGRQARLESDRERHAESRASVTYTQREARSCLQRSRASFSRSIEDVEERETRLRRDRSQHALSRSLETDEQREERRVSCSAAVPRTAWRCVYSSITRTGQSPRDSGNLVGRTACGTSDPKAALDSHMGVVNNTYFVGKRNTLDEAHHTICVQVPLFHALGSIVTILGGLRHGSSLVLAGPIYNVDDNINALFAEKCSVIFGTPTMFVDMLAKIRTMGDVPSKLRLALAAGAPCSPQLIRDMQKYLKTETVKGLYGMTETTACVFQSVPGDSIDVVAETVGYIQDHVEVKVVDEKGDMVPFGSPGELVVRGYNIMIGYWDDPVKTRQALSEDGWLKTGDKFTISEDGYGRIVGRLKDIIVRGGENIAPKEIEDLLITHPDIEDCQRLGEELCAVLRVKEGASVTMDEVRRHCDGRLARFKIPRVLKTIEEFPKTASGKIQKYRLKEMIESGKL
;
A
#
# COMPACT_ATOMS: atom_id res chain seq x y z
N MET A 1 36.95 43.00 -39.67
CA MET A 1 36.41 42.90 -38.29
C MET A 1 36.71 41.58 -37.57
N ARG A 2 36.51 40.38 -38.17
CA ARG A 2 36.76 39.10 -37.48
C ARG A 2 38.24 38.79 -37.19
N THR A 3 39.18 39.25 -38.03
CA THR A 3 40.63 39.04 -37.88
C THR A 3 41.28 39.96 -36.85
N GLN A 4 40.85 41.22 -36.73
CA GLN A 4 41.32 42.14 -35.68
C GLN A 4 40.88 41.71 -34.27
N ASN A 5 39.67 41.14 -34.13
CA ASN A 5 39.17 40.61 -32.85
C ASN A 5 39.85 39.31 -32.41
N ALA A 6 40.52 38.58 -33.30
CA ALA A 6 41.24 37.35 -32.95
C ALA A 6 42.64 37.67 -32.38
N LEU A 7 43.31 38.67 -32.97
CA LEU A 7 44.63 39.15 -32.52
C LEU A 7 44.59 39.87 -31.17
N SER A 8 43.50 40.59 -30.86
CA SER A 8 43.33 41.21 -29.53
C SER A 8 43.05 40.19 -28.43
N ARG A 9 42.44 39.05 -28.76
CA ARG A 9 42.12 37.97 -27.81
C ARG A 9 43.32 37.09 -27.46
N SER A 10 44.33 37.02 -28.31
CA SER A 10 45.57 36.29 -28.03
C SER A 10 46.55 37.06 -27.12
N GLN A 11 46.24 38.32 -26.79
CA GLN A 11 47.05 39.18 -25.93
C GLN A 11 46.33 39.58 -24.62
N GLU A 12 45.16 38.99 -24.31
CA GLU A 12 44.44 39.23 -23.06
C GLU A 12 45.17 38.57 -21.87
N SER A 13 45.27 39.27 -20.73
CA SER A 13 45.69 38.64 -19.46
C SER A 13 44.62 37.64 -18.99
N ALA A 14 45.02 36.65 -18.19
CA ALA A 14 44.10 35.62 -17.69
C ALA A 14 42.89 36.21 -16.96
N GLU A 15 43.08 37.28 -16.17
CA GLU A 15 42.01 37.98 -15.45
C GLU A 15 41.07 38.73 -16.40
N ALA A 16 41.60 39.41 -17.42
CA ALA A 16 40.78 40.09 -18.42
C ALA A 16 39.97 39.09 -19.27
N HIS A 17 40.56 37.92 -19.55
CA HIS A 17 39.92 36.83 -20.25
C HIS A 17 38.74 36.25 -19.44
N GLU A 18 38.95 35.99 -18.15
CA GLU A 18 37.92 35.44 -17.26
C GLU A 18 36.78 36.43 -17.03
N MET A 19 37.10 37.72 -16.84
CA MET A 19 36.10 38.78 -16.72
C MET A 19 35.23 38.91 -17.97
N ARG A 20 35.83 38.84 -19.17
CA ARG A 20 35.09 38.84 -20.44
C ARG A 20 34.19 37.62 -20.58
N LEU A 21 34.69 36.42 -20.25
CA LEU A 21 33.90 35.20 -20.27
C LEU A 21 32.72 35.25 -19.29
N SER A 22 32.90 35.87 -18.12
CA SER A 22 31.84 36.10 -17.15
C SER A 22 30.74 37.00 -17.72
N ILE A 23 31.12 38.14 -18.32
CA ILE A 23 30.19 39.08 -18.96
C ILE A 23 29.44 38.43 -20.13
N ASP A 24 30.14 37.65 -20.97
CA ASP A 24 29.53 36.93 -22.08
C ASP A 24 28.55 35.86 -21.59
N ARG A 25 28.88 35.13 -20.51
CA ARG A 25 27.97 34.14 -19.88
C ARG A 25 26.71 34.82 -19.35
N GLU A 26 26.85 35.97 -18.72
CA GLU A 26 25.71 36.71 -18.17
C GLU A 26 24.81 37.28 -19.28
N ARG A 27 25.41 37.82 -20.34
CA ARG A 27 24.68 38.30 -21.52
C ARG A 27 23.95 37.18 -22.24
N HIS A 28 24.57 36.00 -22.37
CA HIS A 28 23.92 34.80 -22.89
C HIS A 28 22.82 34.27 -21.99
N ALA A 29 22.98 34.33 -20.66
CA ALA A 29 21.93 33.92 -19.73
C ALA A 29 20.70 34.84 -19.83
N LYS A 30 20.90 36.16 -19.91
CA LYS A 30 19.82 37.14 -20.11
C LYS A 30 19.11 36.94 -21.46
N SER A 31 19.87 36.72 -22.54
CA SER A 31 19.30 36.41 -23.86
C SER A 31 18.49 35.11 -23.87
N ARG A 32 18.90 34.08 -23.11
CA ARG A 32 18.18 32.80 -23.01
C ARG A 32 16.91 32.90 -22.19
N ALA A 33 16.87 33.79 -21.20
CA ALA A 33 15.69 34.02 -20.39
C ALA A 33 14.57 34.73 -21.17
N SER A 34 14.93 35.50 -22.21
CA SER A 34 13.99 36.21 -23.07
C SER A 34 13.64 35.49 -24.39
N GLU A 35 14.14 34.26 -24.61
CA GLU A 35 13.86 33.49 -25.84
C GLU A 35 12.43 32.95 -25.84
N THR A 36 11.72 33.12 -26.95
CA THR A 36 10.45 32.42 -27.19
C THR A 36 10.70 30.94 -27.51
N PHE A 37 9.69 30.09 -27.35
CA PHE A 37 9.81 28.64 -27.59
C PHE A 37 10.36 28.30 -28.98
N THR A 38 9.86 28.97 -30.03
CA THR A 38 10.32 28.75 -31.42
C THR A 38 11.77 29.17 -31.62
N GLN A 39 12.19 30.31 -31.05
CA GLN A 39 13.58 30.78 -31.14
C GLN A 39 14.55 29.81 -30.43
N ARG A 40 14.11 29.26 -29.30
CA ARG A 40 14.86 28.25 -28.55
C ARG A 40 15.04 26.95 -29.34
N GLU A 41 13.98 26.45 -29.98
CA GLU A 41 14.05 25.24 -30.80
C GLU A 41 14.93 25.43 -32.04
N THR A 42 14.79 26.55 -32.77
CA THR A 42 15.66 26.86 -33.91
C THR A 42 17.13 26.94 -33.51
N ARG A 43 17.44 27.55 -32.35
CA ARG A 43 18.82 27.61 -31.84
C ARG A 43 19.35 26.23 -31.46
N LEU A 44 18.56 25.41 -30.75
CA LEU A 44 18.98 24.07 -30.35
C LEU A 44 19.19 23.15 -31.56
N SER A 45 18.32 23.25 -32.57
CA SER A 45 18.46 22.53 -33.84
C SER A 45 19.71 22.97 -34.61
N SER A 46 19.95 24.29 -34.73
CA SER A 46 21.18 24.81 -35.36
C SER A 46 22.44 24.38 -34.61
N GLN A 47 22.38 24.33 -33.28
CA GLN A 47 23.49 23.88 -32.44
C GLN A 47 23.75 22.38 -32.61
N ARG A 48 22.71 21.54 -32.68
CA ARG A 48 22.84 20.11 -33.00
C ARG A 48 23.49 19.93 -34.37
N ASN A 49 22.98 20.60 -35.41
CA ASN A 49 23.54 20.51 -36.76
C ASN A 49 25.01 20.94 -36.83
N ARG A 50 25.41 22.02 -36.14
CA ARG A 50 26.83 22.42 -36.07
C ARG A 50 27.69 21.39 -35.34
N THR A 51 27.15 20.78 -34.28
CA THR A 51 27.87 19.76 -33.51
C THR A 51 28.01 18.48 -34.33
N ASP A 52 26.99 18.11 -35.10
CA ASP A 52 27.00 16.90 -35.91
C ASP A 52 27.88 17.06 -37.15
N VAL A 53 27.93 18.25 -37.78
CA VAL A 53 28.90 18.58 -38.83
C VAL A 53 30.34 18.56 -38.29
N ALA A 54 30.58 19.11 -37.10
CA ALA A 54 31.90 19.04 -36.47
C ALA A 54 32.31 17.59 -36.11
N ARG A 55 31.35 16.76 -35.70
CA ARG A 55 31.56 15.32 -35.40
C ARG A 55 31.77 14.48 -36.65
N SER A 56 31.16 14.82 -37.78
CA SER A 56 31.33 14.08 -39.04
C SER A 56 32.70 14.29 -39.68
N CYS A 57 33.40 15.37 -39.31
CA CYS A 57 34.74 15.69 -39.79
C CYS A 57 35.85 15.33 -38.78
N GLU A 58 35.51 14.68 -37.65
CA GLU A 58 36.44 14.34 -36.58
C GLU A 58 37.22 13.05 -36.94
N SER A 59 38.55 13.08 -36.88
CA SER A 59 39.37 11.88 -37.06
C SER A 59 39.17 10.91 -35.87
N VAL A 60 39.44 9.62 -36.09
CA VAL A 60 39.27 8.58 -35.04
C VAL A 60 40.10 8.91 -33.79
N GLU A 61 41.33 9.39 -33.98
CA GLU A 61 42.23 9.80 -32.90
C GLU A 61 41.74 11.07 -32.18
N GLY A 62 41.23 12.06 -32.92
CA GLY A 62 40.63 13.27 -32.34
C GLY A 62 39.38 12.96 -31.51
N ARG A 63 38.57 12.01 -31.98
CA ARG A 63 37.38 11.52 -31.27
C ARG A 63 37.74 10.81 -29.98
N GLN A 64 38.80 9.98 -29.99
CA GLN A 64 39.27 9.25 -28.82
C GLN A 64 39.77 10.22 -27.74
N ALA A 65 40.64 11.16 -28.10
CA ALA A 65 41.20 12.17 -27.20
C ALA A 65 40.12 13.06 -26.58
N ARG A 66 39.10 13.45 -27.36
CA ARG A 66 37.96 14.20 -26.82
C ARG A 66 37.13 13.38 -25.85
N LEU A 67 36.87 12.10 -26.12
CA LEU A 67 36.09 11.23 -25.23
C LEU A 67 36.82 10.97 -23.90
N GLU A 68 38.15 10.87 -23.93
CA GLU A 68 38.97 10.80 -22.72
C GLU A 68 38.93 12.11 -21.94
N SER A 69 39.13 13.25 -22.61
CA SER A 69 39.00 14.57 -21.97
C SER A 69 37.59 14.83 -21.42
N ASP A 70 36.53 14.39 -22.11
CA ASP A 70 35.14 14.48 -21.62
C ASP A 70 34.91 13.58 -20.40
N ARG A 71 35.54 12.40 -20.36
CA ARG A 71 35.49 11.48 -19.21
C ARG A 71 36.22 12.06 -18.00
N GLU A 72 37.39 12.65 -18.21
CA GLU A 72 38.16 13.32 -17.15
C GLU A 72 37.41 14.55 -16.62
N ARG A 73 36.92 15.43 -17.49
CA ARG A 73 36.07 16.56 -17.08
C ARG A 73 34.79 16.11 -16.37
N HIS A 74 34.19 14.99 -16.78
CA HIS A 74 33.06 14.40 -16.07
C HIS A 74 33.44 13.77 -14.73
N ALA A 75 34.64 13.23 -14.59
CA ALA A 75 35.16 12.71 -13.33
C ALA A 75 35.47 13.84 -12.35
N GLU A 76 36.11 14.91 -12.80
CA GLU A 76 36.38 16.14 -12.04
C GLU A 76 35.09 16.87 -11.65
N SER A 77 34.13 16.96 -12.58
CA SER A 77 32.78 17.46 -12.30
C SER A 77 32.03 16.56 -11.31
N ARG A 78 32.29 15.25 -11.26
CA ARG A 78 31.67 14.35 -10.28
C ARG A 78 32.33 14.44 -8.91
N ALA A 79 33.62 14.76 -8.85
CA ALA A 79 34.35 14.97 -7.61
C ALA A 79 34.01 16.30 -6.92
N SER A 80 33.61 17.32 -7.69
CA SER A 80 33.31 18.68 -7.21
C SER A 80 31.83 18.97 -6.93
N VAL A 81 30.92 18.02 -7.17
CA VAL A 81 29.46 18.21 -7.07
C VAL A 81 28.91 17.62 -5.77
N THR A 82 28.19 18.44 -5.00
CA THR A 82 27.53 18.00 -3.77
C THR A 82 26.41 16.99 -4.05
N TYR A 83 26.12 16.11 -3.10
CA TYR A 83 25.13 15.03 -3.25
C TYR A 83 23.75 15.55 -3.70
N THR A 84 23.30 16.70 -3.19
CA THR A 84 22.06 17.38 -3.57
C THR A 84 22.01 17.78 -5.05
N GLN A 85 23.13 18.27 -5.60
CA GLN A 85 23.23 18.61 -7.02
C GLN A 85 23.23 17.35 -7.91
N ARG A 86 23.77 16.22 -7.42
CA ARG A 86 23.74 14.92 -8.10
C ARG A 86 22.33 14.31 -8.11
N GLU A 87 21.61 14.36 -6.99
CA GLU A 87 20.21 13.92 -6.88
C GLU A 87 19.29 14.78 -7.74
N ALA A 88 19.40 16.11 -7.67
CA ALA A 88 18.61 17.01 -8.53
C ALA A 88 18.83 16.72 -10.02
N ARG A 89 20.09 16.44 -10.43
CA ARG A 89 20.43 16.08 -11.81
C ARG A 89 19.89 14.71 -12.21
N SER A 90 19.91 13.72 -11.32
CA SER A 90 19.34 12.38 -11.56
C SER A 90 17.81 12.43 -11.62
N CYS A 91 17.16 13.16 -10.73
CA CYS A 91 15.72 13.39 -10.74
C CYS A 91 15.28 14.13 -12.01
N LEU A 92 16.02 15.17 -12.42
CA LEU A 92 15.81 15.86 -13.69
C LEU A 92 16.02 14.92 -14.89
N GLN A 93 17.01 14.02 -14.86
CA GLN A 93 17.20 13.02 -15.92
C GLN A 93 16.08 11.99 -15.97
N ARG A 94 15.61 11.49 -14.82
CA ARG A 94 14.48 10.54 -14.75
C ARG A 94 13.18 11.21 -15.19
N SER A 95 12.95 12.45 -14.77
CA SER A 95 11.79 13.25 -15.18
C SER A 95 11.82 13.54 -16.69
N ARG A 96 13.00 13.88 -17.24
CA ARG A 96 13.19 14.05 -18.69
C ARG A 96 12.99 12.75 -19.46
N ALA A 97 13.50 11.62 -18.96
CA ALA A 97 13.30 10.32 -19.58
C ALA A 97 11.83 9.91 -19.52
N SER A 98 11.14 10.18 -18.42
CA SER A 98 9.70 9.92 -18.28
C SER A 98 8.86 10.79 -19.21
N PHE A 99 9.19 12.08 -19.33
CA PHE A 99 8.49 13.02 -20.21
C PHE A 99 8.75 12.71 -21.70
N SER A 100 9.97 12.31 -22.05
CA SER A 100 10.29 11.83 -23.39
C SER A 100 9.47 10.57 -23.72
N ARG A 101 9.36 9.64 -22.77
CA ARG A 101 8.58 8.40 -22.93
C ARG A 101 7.07 8.62 -23.03
N SER A 102 6.55 9.71 -22.48
CA SER A 102 5.12 10.05 -22.58
C SER A 102 4.72 10.67 -23.92
N ILE A 103 5.70 11.06 -24.75
CA ILE A 103 5.48 11.67 -26.06
C ILE A 103 5.85 10.71 -27.21
N GLU A 104 6.55 9.61 -26.91
CA GLU A 104 6.85 8.52 -27.87
C GLU A 104 5.55 7.95 -28.47
N ASP A 105 5.49 7.84 -29.79
CA ASP A 105 4.43 7.08 -30.45
C ASP A 105 4.67 5.56 -30.33
N VAL A 106 3.69 4.77 -30.79
CA VAL A 106 3.71 3.30 -30.63
C VAL A 106 4.90 2.67 -31.35
N GLU A 107 5.31 3.21 -32.50
CA GLU A 107 6.35 2.63 -33.36
C GLU A 107 7.76 2.99 -32.85
N GLU A 108 7.94 4.22 -32.36
CA GLU A 108 9.15 4.65 -31.66
C GLU A 108 9.36 3.86 -30.36
N ARG A 109 8.28 3.61 -29.59
CA ARG A 109 8.31 2.82 -28.36
C ARG A 109 8.68 1.36 -28.62
N GLU A 110 8.09 0.73 -29.63
CA GLU A 110 8.43 -0.64 -30.08
C GLU A 110 9.92 -0.75 -30.45
N THR A 111 10.41 0.21 -31.25
CA THR A 111 11.80 0.23 -31.73
C THR A 111 12.79 0.38 -30.57
N ARG A 112 12.49 1.26 -29.60
CA ARG A 112 13.31 1.40 -28.38
C ARG A 112 13.30 0.13 -27.54
N LEU A 113 12.14 -0.48 -27.31
CA LEU A 113 12.04 -1.71 -26.51
C LEU A 113 12.80 -2.88 -27.15
N ARG A 114 12.78 -2.99 -28.49
CA ARG A 114 13.61 -3.97 -29.23
C ARG A 114 15.10 -3.70 -29.02
N ARG A 115 15.53 -2.44 -29.11
CA ARG A 115 16.93 -2.04 -28.87
C ARG A 115 17.39 -2.33 -27.44
N ASP A 116 16.56 -2.01 -26.45
CA ASP A 116 16.85 -2.25 -25.02
C ASP A 116 16.95 -3.77 -24.74
N ARG A 117 16.05 -4.58 -25.32
CA ARG A 117 16.11 -6.05 -25.23
C ARG A 117 17.37 -6.61 -25.88
N SER A 118 17.75 -6.11 -27.06
CA SER A 118 18.98 -6.53 -27.73
C SER A 118 20.23 -6.13 -26.96
N GLN A 119 20.28 -4.93 -26.37
CA GLN A 119 21.40 -4.52 -25.51
C GLN A 119 21.48 -5.35 -24.23
N HIS A 120 20.35 -5.67 -23.61
CA HIS A 120 20.32 -6.58 -22.46
C HIS A 120 20.76 -7.99 -22.84
N ALA A 121 20.36 -8.51 -24.01
CA ALA A 121 20.80 -9.81 -24.50
C ALA A 121 22.32 -9.83 -24.79
N LEU A 122 22.85 -8.79 -25.44
CA LEU A 122 24.29 -8.61 -25.67
C LEU A 122 25.08 -8.49 -24.37
N SER A 123 24.53 -7.80 -23.36
CA SER A 123 25.17 -7.74 -22.04
C SER A 123 25.23 -9.11 -21.37
N ARG A 124 24.20 -9.96 -21.54
CA ARG A 124 24.14 -11.32 -20.99
C ARG A 124 25.02 -12.33 -21.71
N SER A 125 25.36 -12.09 -22.97
CA SER A 125 26.28 -12.93 -23.75
C SER A 125 27.76 -12.56 -23.53
N LEU A 126 28.02 -11.38 -22.99
CA LEU A 126 29.37 -10.88 -22.68
C LEU A 126 29.75 -11.08 -21.19
N GLU A 127 28.82 -11.49 -20.34
CA GLU A 127 29.08 -11.84 -18.93
C GLU A 127 29.87 -13.15 -18.85
N THR A 128 30.97 -13.15 -18.11
CA THR A 128 31.76 -14.36 -17.83
C THR A 128 31.03 -15.27 -16.82
N ASP A 129 31.37 -16.56 -16.79
CA ASP A 129 30.77 -17.51 -15.83
C ASP A 129 31.03 -17.10 -14.38
N GLU A 130 32.17 -16.46 -14.10
CA GLU A 130 32.50 -15.91 -12.78
C GLU A 130 31.58 -14.73 -12.39
N GLN A 131 31.27 -13.84 -13.34
CA GLN A 131 30.30 -12.75 -13.14
C GLN A 131 28.85 -13.26 -12.99
N ARG A 132 28.50 -14.38 -13.64
CA ARG A 132 27.22 -15.07 -13.42
C ARG A 132 27.14 -15.72 -12.05
N GLU A 133 28.22 -16.33 -11.57
CA GLU A 133 28.29 -17.00 -10.28
C GLU A 133 28.27 -15.98 -9.14
N GLU A 134 29.04 -14.87 -9.23
CA GLU A 134 28.96 -13.75 -8.27
C GLU A 134 27.55 -13.17 -8.17
N ARG A 135 26.80 -13.12 -9.29
CA ARG A 135 25.42 -12.65 -9.29
C ARG A 135 24.45 -13.67 -8.69
N ARG A 136 24.67 -14.97 -8.91
CA ARG A 136 23.89 -16.06 -8.28
C ARG A 136 24.13 -16.11 -6.77
N VAL A 137 25.39 -15.97 -6.34
CA VAL A 137 25.78 -15.91 -4.92
C VAL A 137 25.29 -14.60 -4.28
N SER A 138 25.30 -13.47 -5.00
CA SER A 138 24.66 -12.21 -4.56
C SER A 138 23.14 -12.36 -4.38
N CYS A 139 22.47 -13.19 -5.18
CA CYS A 139 21.05 -13.50 -5.01
C CYS A 139 20.76 -14.55 -3.92
N SER A 140 21.64 -15.52 -3.66
CA SER A 140 21.39 -16.60 -2.68
C SER A 140 22.02 -16.38 -1.30
N ALA A 141 23.10 -15.60 -1.18
CA ALA A 141 23.80 -15.32 0.07
C ALA A 141 23.45 -13.96 0.70
N ALA A 142 22.50 -13.19 0.14
CA ALA A 142 22.06 -11.90 0.68
C ALA A 142 20.98 -12.01 1.79
N VAL A 143 20.88 -13.15 2.48
CA VAL A 143 20.21 -13.23 3.79
C VAL A 143 21.04 -14.12 4.72
N PRO A 144 22.13 -13.58 5.28
CA PRO A 144 22.14 -13.42 6.73
C PRO A 144 22.84 -12.12 7.21
N ARG A 145 22.27 -11.47 8.23
CA ARG A 145 22.82 -10.33 9.01
C ARG A 145 23.13 -9.00 8.29
N THR A 146 23.25 -8.92 6.97
CA THR A 146 23.57 -7.67 6.25
C THR A 146 22.36 -6.78 5.91
N ALA A 147 21.13 -7.32 5.91
CA ALA A 147 19.91 -6.51 5.78
C ALA A 147 19.81 -5.44 6.87
N TRP A 148 20.36 -5.72 8.07
CA TRP A 148 20.48 -4.77 9.17
C TRP A 148 21.48 -3.64 8.90
N ARG A 149 22.52 -3.85 8.09
CA ARG A 149 23.57 -2.85 7.79
C ARG A 149 23.29 -2.00 6.55
N CYS A 150 22.68 -2.55 5.50
CA CYS A 150 22.49 -1.80 4.25
C CYS A 150 21.41 -0.71 4.34
N VAL A 151 20.33 -0.95 5.10
CA VAL A 151 19.32 0.08 5.38
C VAL A 151 19.87 1.11 6.37
N TYR A 152 20.67 0.68 7.35
CA TYR A 152 21.33 1.60 8.29
C TYR A 152 22.38 2.48 7.59
N SER A 153 23.27 1.93 6.76
CA SER A 153 24.42 2.68 6.21
C SER A 153 24.05 3.70 5.14
N SER A 154 22.94 3.51 4.45
CA SER A 154 22.44 4.45 3.43
C SER A 154 21.67 5.62 4.07
N ILE A 155 20.99 5.37 5.18
CA ILE A 155 20.18 6.36 5.90
C ILE A 155 21.00 7.13 6.95
N THR A 156 22.04 6.54 7.55
CA THR A 156 23.01 7.29 8.39
C THR A 156 23.83 8.33 7.62
N ARG A 157 23.83 8.30 6.27
CA ARG A 157 24.52 9.31 5.44
C ARG A 157 23.66 10.55 5.16
N THR A 158 22.34 10.50 5.36
CA THR A 158 21.42 11.64 5.23
C THR A 158 21.09 12.31 6.56
N GLY A 159 21.59 11.77 7.68
CA GLY A 159 21.37 12.33 9.02
C GLY A 159 19.95 12.15 9.58
N GLN A 160 19.05 11.48 8.86
CA GLN A 160 17.72 11.10 9.34
C GLN A 160 17.74 9.62 9.76
N SER A 161 17.07 9.23 10.84
CA SER A 161 16.91 7.81 11.18
C SER A 161 15.92 7.15 10.20
N PRO A 162 15.98 5.82 9.93
CA PRO A 162 14.91 5.10 9.22
C PRO A 162 13.54 5.21 9.92
N ARG A 163 13.55 5.62 11.20
CA ARG A 163 12.36 5.98 11.99
C ARG A 163 11.80 7.37 11.65
N ASP A 164 12.61 8.26 11.07
CA ASP A 164 12.28 9.68 10.88
C ASP A 164 11.83 10.01 9.44
N SER A 165 12.06 9.11 8.49
CA SER A 165 11.58 9.23 7.11
C SER A 165 10.33 8.38 6.89
N GLY A 166 9.21 9.03 6.55
CA GLY A 166 7.90 8.38 6.37
C GLY A 166 7.31 8.49 4.97
N ASN A 167 6.51 7.49 4.61
CA ASN A 167 5.58 7.52 3.48
C ASN A 167 4.17 7.79 4.00
N LEU A 168 3.42 8.64 3.31
CA LEU A 168 2.02 8.89 3.64
C LEU A 168 1.15 7.72 3.14
N VAL A 169 0.62 6.91 4.04
CA VAL A 169 -0.23 5.76 3.67
C VAL A 169 -1.70 6.14 3.85
N GLY A 170 -2.13 7.13 3.07
CA GLY A 170 -3.56 7.44 2.88
C GLY A 170 -4.23 8.33 3.94
N ARG A 171 -5.39 8.88 3.56
CA ARG A 171 -6.32 9.61 4.43
C ARG A 171 -7.29 8.62 5.08
N THR A 172 -7.17 8.41 6.38
CA THR A 172 -8.11 7.61 7.17
C THR A 172 -9.33 8.46 7.52
N ALA A 173 -10.46 8.20 6.86
CA ALA A 173 -11.76 8.72 7.28
C ALA A 173 -12.31 7.84 8.42
N CYS A 174 -11.93 8.16 9.67
CA CYS A 174 -12.69 7.70 10.84
C CYS A 174 -13.88 8.65 11.03
N GLY A 175 -15.08 8.08 11.24
CA GLY A 175 -16.36 8.82 11.24
C GLY A 175 -16.36 10.15 12.01
N THR A 176 -17.20 11.08 11.54
CA THR A 176 -17.53 12.42 12.08
C THR A 176 -16.41 13.47 12.19
N SER A 177 -15.13 13.12 12.06
CA SER A 177 -14.03 14.10 12.04
C SER A 177 -13.29 14.11 10.68
N ASP A 178 -12.72 15.26 10.32
CA ASP A 178 -11.92 15.41 9.09
C ASP A 178 -10.91 14.26 8.90
N PRO A 179 -10.71 13.80 7.64
CA PRO A 179 -9.83 12.68 7.34
C PRO A 179 -8.41 12.97 7.83
N LYS A 180 -7.86 12.06 8.65
CA LYS A 180 -6.50 12.17 9.19
C LYS A 180 -5.55 11.38 8.31
N ALA A 181 -4.34 11.88 8.07
CA ALA A 181 -3.35 11.14 7.29
C ALA A 181 -2.26 10.59 8.21
N ALA A 182 -2.17 9.26 8.33
CA ALA A 182 -1.14 8.59 9.10
C ALA A 182 0.16 8.53 8.27
N LEU A 183 1.27 8.94 8.90
CA LEU A 183 2.59 8.90 8.28
C LEU A 183 3.32 7.64 8.75
N ASP A 184 3.46 6.64 7.88
CA ASP A 184 4.12 5.39 8.21
C ASP A 184 5.62 5.46 7.89
N SER A 185 6.48 4.91 8.75
CA SER A 185 7.92 4.90 8.47
C SER A 185 8.28 3.91 7.36
N HIS A 186 9.36 4.16 6.61
CA HIS A 186 9.88 3.18 5.66
C HIS A 186 10.22 1.84 6.34
N MET A 187 10.77 1.89 7.55
CA MET A 187 11.04 0.71 8.37
C MET A 187 9.75 -0.07 8.65
N GLY A 188 8.69 0.64 9.05
CA GLY A 188 7.34 0.10 9.25
C GLY A 188 6.87 -0.69 8.04
N VAL A 189 6.89 -0.03 6.88
CA VAL A 189 6.38 -0.59 5.62
C VAL A 189 7.19 -1.81 5.17
N VAL A 190 8.52 -1.73 5.18
CA VAL A 190 9.39 -2.83 4.74
C VAL A 190 9.24 -4.06 5.65
N ASN A 191 9.16 -3.85 6.96
CA ASN A 191 9.03 -4.97 7.89
C ASN A 191 7.62 -5.57 7.85
N ASN A 192 6.57 -4.74 7.79
CA ASN A 192 5.20 -5.25 7.75
C ASN A 192 4.95 -6.07 6.48
N THR A 193 5.41 -5.59 5.31
CA THR A 193 5.32 -6.33 4.03
C THR A 193 6.08 -7.66 4.09
N TYR A 194 7.26 -7.68 4.73
CA TYR A 194 8.03 -8.90 4.91
C TYR A 194 7.29 -9.93 5.77
N PHE A 195 6.93 -9.60 7.00
CA PHE A 195 6.32 -10.55 7.94
C PHE A 195 4.92 -10.99 7.51
N VAL A 196 4.11 -10.08 6.95
CA VAL A 196 2.78 -10.44 6.42
C VAL A 196 2.89 -11.43 5.27
N GLY A 197 3.82 -11.20 4.34
CA GLY A 197 4.04 -12.11 3.22
C GLY A 197 4.61 -13.46 3.66
N LYS A 198 5.50 -13.47 4.67
CA LYS A 198 6.03 -14.68 5.31
C LYS A 198 4.92 -15.53 5.92
N ARG A 199 3.98 -14.91 6.66
CA ARG A 199 2.80 -15.61 7.20
C ARG A 199 1.82 -16.05 6.13
N ASN A 200 1.78 -15.39 4.98
CA ASN A 200 1.02 -15.82 3.81
C ASN A 200 1.75 -16.88 2.96
N THR A 201 2.94 -17.31 3.42
CA THR A 201 3.83 -18.25 2.72
C THR A 201 4.15 -17.83 1.29
N LEU A 202 4.25 -16.52 1.06
CA LEU A 202 4.56 -15.98 -0.27
C LEU A 202 6.02 -16.26 -0.69
N ASP A 203 6.89 -16.60 0.27
CA ASP A 203 8.29 -16.95 0.07
C ASP A 203 8.51 -18.42 -0.35
N GLU A 204 7.50 -19.29 -0.19
CA GLU A 204 7.63 -20.73 -0.45
C GLU A 204 7.52 -21.10 -1.93
N ALA A 205 6.85 -20.26 -2.74
CA ALA A 205 6.71 -20.47 -4.18
C ALA A 205 6.39 -19.17 -4.93
N HIS A 206 6.49 -19.18 -6.26
CA HIS A 206 5.99 -18.07 -7.06
C HIS A 206 4.45 -18.04 -7.04
N HIS A 207 3.88 -16.92 -6.62
CA HIS A 207 2.45 -16.69 -6.58
C HIS A 207 1.99 -15.63 -7.57
N THR A 208 0.77 -15.81 -8.07
CA THR A 208 0.04 -14.80 -8.84
C THR A 208 -1.10 -14.27 -7.97
N ILE A 209 -1.07 -12.98 -7.65
CA ILE A 209 -2.02 -12.32 -6.75
C ILE A 209 -3.03 -11.53 -7.57
N CYS A 210 -4.32 -11.84 -7.42
CA CYS A 210 -5.39 -11.01 -7.95
C CYS A 210 -5.62 -9.82 -7.01
N VAL A 211 -5.38 -8.60 -7.51
CA VAL A 211 -5.43 -7.37 -6.73
C VAL A 211 -6.79 -6.71 -6.90
N GLN A 212 -7.76 -7.15 -6.10
CA GLN A 212 -9.12 -6.57 -6.08
C GLN A 212 -9.27 -5.39 -5.09
N VAL A 213 -8.29 -5.22 -4.20
CA VAL A 213 -8.32 -4.20 -3.14
C VAL A 213 -7.82 -2.84 -3.65
N PRO A 214 -8.31 -1.70 -3.12
CA PRO A 214 -7.90 -0.40 -3.60
C PRO A 214 -6.45 -0.09 -3.24
N LEU A 215 -5.68 0.35 -4.24
CA LEU A 215 -4.22 0.50 -4.12
C LEU A 215 -3.78 1.59 -3.14
N PHE A 216 -4.65 2.56 -2.84
CA PHE A 216 -4.35 3.67 -1.95
C PHE A 216 -4.59 3.36 -0.47
N HIS A 217 -5.17 2.20 -0.14
CA HIS A 217 -5.37 1.74 1.23
C HIS A 217 -4.26 0.78 1.65
N ALA A 218 -3.93 0.74 2.94
CA ALA A 218 -2.89 -0.11 3.52
C ALA A 218 -3.02 -1.60 3.13
N LEU A 219 -4.24 -2.14 3.02
CA LEU A 219 -4.46 -3.51 2.52
C LEU A 219 -3.96 -3.66 1.07
N GLY A 220 -4.25 -2.70 0.18
CA GLY A 220 -3.79 -2.74 -1.21
C GLY A 220 -2.33 -2.37 -1.40
N SER A 221 -1.88 -1.25 -0.82
CA SER A 221 -0.51 -0.77 -0.97
C SER A 221 0.51 -1.65 -0.25
N ILE A 222 0.30 -1.90 1.04
CA ILE A 222 1.27 -2.59 1.90
C ILE A 222 1.09 -4.10 1.78
N VAL A 223 -0.07 -4.64 2.16
CA VAL A 223 -0.26 -6.09 2.25
C VAL A 223 -0.24 -6.75 0.87
N THR A 224 -0.94 -6.19 -0.11
CA THR A 224 -1.06 -6.80 -1.45
C THR A 224 0.12 -6.47 -2.36
N ILE A 225 0.29 -5.19 -2.74
CA ILE A 225 1.29 -4.80 -3.75
C ILE A 225 2.70 -4.96 -3.21
N LEU A 226 3.05 -4.25 -2.13
CA LEU A 226 4.41 -4.29 -1.62
C LEU A 226 4.75 -5.66 -1.02
N GLY A 227 3.80 -6.33 -0.35
CA GLY A 227 3.95 -7.71 0.09
C GLY A 227 4.23 -8.66 -1.06
N GLY A 228 3.45 -8.61 -2.15
CA GLY A 228 3.68 -9.41 -3.35
C GLY A 228 5.04 -9.13 -4.00
N LEU A 229 5.37 -7.85 -4.22
CA LEU A 229 6.65 -7.45 -4.80
C LEU A 229 7.84 -7.87 -3.94
N ARG A 230 7.71 -7.77 -2.61
CA ARG A 230 8.77 -8.15 -1.66
C ARG A 230 9.14 -9.63 -1.76
N HIS A 231 8.16 -10.48 -2.05
CA HIS A 231 8.31 -11.94 -2.13
C HIS A 231 8.30 -12.47 -3.58
N GLY A 232 8.46 -11.60 -4.58
CA GLY A 232 8.61 -12.02 -5.97
C GLY A 232 7.33 -12.56 -6.63
N SER A 233 6.16 -12.16 -6.15
CA SER A 233 4.87 -12.52 -6.74
C SER A 233 4.53 -11.69 -7.97
N SER A 234 3.75 -12.27 -8.89
CA SER A 234 3.10 -11.55 -9.99
C SER A 234 1.81 -10.88 -9.52
N LEU A 235 1.57 -9.63 -9.92
CA LEU A 235 0.38 -8.86 -9.53
C LEU A 235 -0.56 -8.70 -10.74
N VAL A 236 -1.81 -9.14 -10.60
CA VAL A 236 -2.85 -9.05 -11.63
C VAL A 236 -3.85 -7.97 -11.22
N LEU A 237 -3.85 -6.86 -11.97
CA LEU A 237 -4.84 -5.80 -11.83
C LEU A 237 -6.00 -6.10 -12.77
N ALA A 238 -7.15 -6.51 -12.22
CA ALA A 238 -8.32 -6.84 -13.03
C ALA A 238 -8.96 -5.62 -13.70
N GLY A 239 -8.85 -4.45 -13.07
CA GLY A 239 -9.40 -3.20 -13.57
C GLY A 239 -8.96 -1.98 -12.74
N PRO A 240 -9.36 -0.75 -13.14
CA PRO A 240 -9.02 0.48 -12.43
C PRO A 240 -9.78 0.66 -11.11
N ILE A 241 -10.92 -0.01 -10.97
CA ILE A 241 -11.77 -0.02 -9.77
C ILE A 241 -12.21 -1.45 -9.48
N TYR A 242 -12.70 -1.70 -8.26
CA TYR A 242 -13.24 -3.01 -7.90
C TYR A 242 -14.47 -3.33 -8.75
N ASN A 243 -14.43 -4.48 -9.42
CA ASN A 243 -15.55 -5.11 -10.11
C ASN A 243 -15.43 -6.62 -9.89
N VAL A 244 -16.49 -7.26 -9.39
CA VAL A 244 -16.46 -8.68 -9.04
C VAL A 244 -16.27 -9.58 -10.27
N ASP A 245 -16.83 -9.21 -11.42
CA ASP A 245 -16.77 -9.98 -12.67
C ASP A 245 -15.37 -9.95 -13.25
N ASP A 246 -14.76 -8.77 -13.31
CA ASP A 246 -13.39 -8.60 -13.79
C ASP A 246 -12.41 -9.39 -12.92
N ASN A 247 -12.59 -9.36 -11.59
CA ASN A 247 -11.74 -10.11 -10.67
C ASN A 247 -11.91 -11.63 -10.83
N ILE A 248 -13.14 -12.12 -10.97
CA ILE A 248 -13.38 -13.54 -11.23
C ILE A 248 -12.75 -13.94 -12.57
N ASN A 249 -12.98 -13.16 -13.64
CA ASN A 249 -12.37 -13.41 -14.95
C ASN A 249 -10.84 -13.45 -14.86
N ALA A 250 -10.23 -12.52 -14.13
CA ALA A 250 -8.79 -12.49 -13.90
C ALA A 250 -8.28 -13.70 -13.09
N LEU A 251 -9.02 -14.13 -12.06
CA LEU A 251 -8.69 -15.34 -11.29
C LEU A 251 -8.58 -16.57 -12.20
N PHE A 252 -9.52 -16.75 -13.13
CA PHE A 252 -9.53 -17.85 -14.09
C PHE A 252 -8.47 -17.69 -15.18
N ALA A 253 -8.42 -16.53 -15.86
CA ALA A 253 -7.55 -16.28 -17.00
C ALA A 253 -6.06 -16.34 -16.62
N GLU A 254 -5.70 -15.67 -15.52
CA GLU A 254 -4.31 -15.56 -15.05
C GLU A 254 -3.94 -16.66 -14.04
N LYS A 255 -4.88 -17.57 -13.75
CA LYS A 255 -4.71 -18.70 -12.82
C LYS A 255 -4.12 -18.25 -11.48
N CYS A 256 -4.71 -17.19 -10.93
CA CYS A 256 -4.25 -16.57 -9.69
C CYS A 256 -4.28 -17.58 -8.53
N SER A 257 -3.21 -17.58 -7.73
CA SER A 257 -3.07 -18.46 -6.56
C SER A 257 -3.43 -17.78 -5.24
N VAL A 258 -3.52 -16.45 -5.23
CA VAL A 258 -3.76 -15.67 -4.02
C VAL A 258 -4.77 -14.57 -4.31
N ILE A 259 -5.69 -14.34 -3.37
CA ILE A 259 -6.59 -13.21 -3.39
C ILE A 259 -6.74 -12.59 -2.01
N PHE A 260 -6.57 -11.27 -1.93
CA PHE A 260 -6.78 -10.49 -0.72
C PHE A 260 -8.01 -9.62 -0.91
N GLY A 261 -8.84 -9.47 0.12
CA GLY A 261 -10.11 -8.77 -0.01
C GLY A 261 -10.69 -8.32 1.33
N THR A 262 -11.71 -7.48 1.26
CA THR A 262 -12.56 -7.22 2.42
C THR A 262 -13.69 -8.26 2.51
N PRO A 263 -14.29 -8.45 3.70
CA PRO A 263 -15.46 -9.32 3.85
C PRO A 263 -16.55 -9.07 2.79
N THR A 264 -16.88 -7.82 2.51
CA THR A 264 -17.88 -7.47 1.49
C THR A 264 -17.50 -7.94 0.09
N MET A 265 -16.22 -7.84 -0.29
CA MET A 265 -15.75 -8.33 -1.60
C MET A 265 -15.87 -9.85 -1.70
N PHE A 266 -15.66 -10.57 -0.60
CA PHE A 266 -15.85 -12.02 -0.56
C PHE A 266 -17.31 -12.41 -0.58
N VAL A 267 -18.23 -11.65 0.04
CA VAL A 267 -19.67 -11.88 -0.09
C VAL A 267 -20.09 -11.78 -1.55
N ASP A 268 -19.74 -10.68 -2.23
CA ASP A 268 -20.09 -10.45 -3.64
C ASP A 268 -19.49 -11.56 -4.55
N MET A 269 -18.22 -11.93 -4.32
CA MET A 269 -17.55 -13.01 -5.06
C MET A 269 -18.19 -14.38 -4.83
N LEU A 270 -18.55 -14.71 -3.59
CA LEU A 270 -19.18 -15.98 -3.24
C LEU A 270 -20.58 -16.11 -3.84
N ALA A 271 -21.35 -15.02 -3.86
CA ALA A 271 -22.65 -14.98 -4.53
C ALA A 271 -22.51 -15.38 -6.01
N LYS A 272 -21.53 -14.81 -6.71
CA LYS A 272 -21.30 -15.08 -8.13
C LYS A 272 -20.70 -16.47 -8.42
N ILE A 273 -19.75 -16.92 -7.61
CA ILE A 273 -19.17 -18.26 -7.78
C ILE A 273 -20.22 -19.36 -7.56
N ARG A 274 -21.16 -19.17 -6.63
CA ARG A 274 -22.26 -20.11 -6.40
C ARG A 274 -23.20 -20.22 -7.60
N THR A 275 -23.46 -19.12 -8.31
CA THR A 275 -24.32 -19.15 -9.51
C THR A 275 -23.58 -19.71 -10.73
N MET A 276 -22.28 -19.46 -10.86
CA MET A 276 -21.46 -20.02 -11.94
C MET A 276 -21.22 -21.53 -11.80
N GLY A 277 -21.16 -22.03 -10.56
CA GLY A 277 -20.89 -23.45 -10.30
C GLY A 277 -19.44 -23.89 -10.58
N ASP A 278 -18.54 -22.94 -10.84
CA ASP A 278 -17.12 -23.18 -11.10
C ASP A 278 -16.23 -22.35 -10.16
N VAL A 279 -15.03 -22.87 -9.86
CA VAL A 279 -14.09 -22.30 -8.90
C VAL A 279 -12.68 -22.20 -9.49
N PRO A 280 -11.90 -21.15 -9.16
CA PRO A 280 -10.56 -21.02 -9.72
C PRO A 280 -9.63 -22.16 -9.26
N SER A 281 -9.18 -22.98 -10.23
CA SER A 281 -8.46 -24.24 -9.97
C SER A 281 -7.12 -24.13 -9.23
N LYS A 282 -6.51 -22.93 -9.16
CA LYS A 282 -5.21 -22.69 -8.52
C LYS A 282 -5.27 -21.86 -7.25
N LEU A 283 -6.46 -21.44 -6.81
CA LEU A 283 -6.57 -20.53 -5.68
C LEU A 283 -6.15 -21.24 -4.38
N ARG A 284 -5.00 -20.84 -3.84
CA ARG A 284 -4.40 -21.42 -2.65
C ARG A 284 -4.81 -20.67 -1.39
N LEU A 285 -4.78 -19.33 -1.46
CA LEU A 285 -4.94 -18.46 -0.30
C LEU A 285 -6.00 -17.39 -0.56
N ALA A 286 -6.98 -17.31 0.33
CA ALA A 286 -7.86 -16.15 0.46
C ALA A 286 -7.62 -15.46 1.81
N LEU A 287 -7.31 -14.16 1.79
CA LEU A 287 -7.12 -13.37 3.02
C LEU A 287 -8.18 -12.28 3.13
N ALA A 288 -8.94 -12.31 4.22
CA ALA A 288 -9.94 -11.30 4.58
C ALA A 288 -9.38 -10.31 5.60
N ALA A 289 -9.52 -9.01 5.31
CA ALA A 289 -9.04 -7.94 6.17
C ALA A 289 -9.86 -6.65 6.01
N GLY A 290 -9.56 -5.66 6.85
CA GLY A 290 -10.09 -4.30 6.72
C GLY A 290 -11.48 -4.09 7.32
N ALA A 291 -12.25 -5.14 7.57
CA ALA A 291 -13.48 -5.09 8.35
C ALA A 291 -13.67 -6.40 9.14
N PRO A 292 -14.49 -6.40 10.20
CA PRO A 292 -15.00 -7.63 10.80
C PRO A 292 -15.47 -8.65 9.76
N CYS A 293 -14.91 -9.85 9.81
CA CYS A 293 -15.37 -10.98 9.02
C CYS A 293 -16.19 -11.90 9.91
N SER A 294 -17.40 -12.30 9.48
CA SER A 294 -18.20 -13.22 10.27
C SER A 294 -17.59 -14.63 10.23
N PRO A 295 -17.72 -15.43 11.30
CA PRO A 295 -17.23 -16.81 11.31
C PRO A 295 -17.82 -17.65 10.17
N GLN A 296 -19.08 -17.39 9.79
CA GLN A 296 -19.74 -18.09 8.70
C GLN A 296 -19.12 -17.72 7.35
N LEU A 297 -18.77 -16.45 7.12
CA LEU A 297 -18.14 -16.02 5.88
C LEU A 297 -16.77 -16.67 5.70
N ILE A 298 -15.97 -16.78 6.77
CA ILE A 298 -14.67 -17.48 6.73
C ILE A 298 -14.84 -18.95 6.29
N ARG A 299 -15.81 -19.67 6.87
CA ARG A 299 -16.11 -21.06 6.50
C ARG A 299 -16.63 -21.17 5.06
N ASP A 300 -17.49 -20.24 4.65
CA ASP A 300 -18.01 -20.18 3.28
C ASP A 300 -16.88 -19.90 2.27
N MET A 301 -15.94 -19.00 2.58
CA MET A 301 -14.77 -18.75 1.73
C MET A 301 -13.99 -20.04 1.50
N GLN A 302 -13.69 -20.81 2.55
CA GLN A 302 -12.95 -22.06 2.40
C GLN A 302 -13.73 -23.07 1.55
N LYS A 303 -15.03 -23.26 1.86
CA LYS A 303 -15.91 -24.24 1.20
C LYS A 303 -16.12 -23.94 -0.28
N TYR A 304 -16.47 -22.69 -0.60
CA TYR A 304 -16.95 -22.32 -1.94
C TYR A 304 -15.84 -21.80 -2.84
N LEU A 305 -14.77 -21.19 -2.31
CA LEU A 305 -13.60 -20.86 -3.13
C LEU A 305 -12.65 -22.05 -3.29
N LYS A 306 -12.87 -23.13 -2.53
CA LYS A 306 -12.02 -24.34 -2.48
C LYS A 306 -10.53 -24.02 -2.29
N THR A 307 -10.26 -23.01 -1.45
CA THR A 307 -8.89 -22.61 -1.13
C THR A 307 -8.26 -23.56 -0.13
N GLU A 308 -6.95 -23.76 -0.25
CA GLU A 308 -6.18 -24.52 0.73
C GLU A 308 -6.25 -23.86 2.11
N THR A 309 -6.10 -22.53 2.13
CA THR A 309 -6.11 -21.75 3.37
C THR A 309 -6.92 -20.47 3.23
N VAL A 310 -7.70 -20.18 4.27
CA VAL A 310 -8.30 -18.87 4.51
C VAL A 310 -7.56 -18.22 5.67
N LYS A 311 -7.27 -16.93 5.58
CA LYS A 311 -6.57 -16.18 6.63
C LYS A 311 -7.31 -14.91 6.99
N GLY A 312 -7.28 -14.58 8.28
CA GLY A 312 -7.71 -13.29 8.82
C GLY A 312 -6.50 -12.39 9.06
N LEU A 313 -6.71 -11.09 8.90
CA LEU A 313 -5.73 -10.07 9.27
C LEU A 313 -6.43 -8.89 9.94
N TYR A 314 -5.89 -8.48 11.08
CA TYR A 314 -6.28 -7.27 11.78
C TYR A 314 -5.11 -6.28 11.84
N GLY A 315 -5.46 -5.03 11.57
CA GLY A 315 -4.65 -3.86 11.80
C GLY A 315 -5.37 -2.63 11.28
N MET A 316 -4.66 -1.51 11.33
CA MET A 316 -5.15 -0.21 10.91
C MET A 316 -4.06 0.52 10.13
N THR A 317 -4.39 1.67 9.57
CA THR A 317 -3.42 2.50 8.86
C THR A 317 -2.29 2.91 9.82
N GLU A 318 -2.65 3.31 11.03
CA GLU A 318 -1.73 3.76 12.09
C GLU A 318 -0.76 2.66 12.58
N THR A 319 -1.01 1.41 12.22
CA THR A 319 -0.17 0.24 12.52
C THR A 319 0.49 -0.32 11.26
N THR A 320 0.68 0.50 10.22
CA THR A 320 1.30 0.10 8.95
C THR A 320 0.68 -1.20 8.41
N ALA A 321 -0.64 -1.27 8.39
CA ALA A 321 -1.50 -2.39 7.93
C ALA A 321 -1.77 -3.56 8.90
N CYS A 322 -0.76 -4.19 9.51
CA CYS A 322 -0.96 -5.47 10.24
C CYS A 322 -0.42 -5.45 11.67
N VAL A 323 -1.21 -5.99 12.61
CA VAL A 323 -0.85 -6.26 14.01
C VAL A 323 -1.09 -7.72 14.37
N PHE A 324 -2.24 -8.28 13.96
CA PHE A 324 -2.57 -9.69 14.17
C PHE A 324 -2.90 -10.33 12.82
N GLN A 325 -2.47 -11.57 12.63
CA GLN A 325 -2.72 -12.32 11.40
C GLN A 325 -2.68 -13.81 11.68
N SER A 326 -3.54 -14.57 11.00
CA SER A 326 -3.49 -16.04 11.01
C SER A 326 -2.09 -16.55 10.63
N VAL A 327 -1.62 -17.55 11.35
CA VAL A 327 -0.33 -18.20 11.09
C VAL A 327 -0.51 -19.39 10.14
N PRO A 328 0.55 -19.85 9.44
CA PRO A 328 0.48 -21.09 8.68
C PRO A 328 0.08 -22.27 9.59
N GLY A 329 -0.91 -23.06 9.16
CA GLY A 329 -1.41 -24.23 9.91
C GLY A 329 -2.60 -23.96 10.83
N ASP A 330 -3.04 -22.70 11.00
CA ASP A 330 -4.27 -22.40 11.74
C ASP A 330 -5.48 -23.16 11.16
N SER A 331 -6.27 -23.79 12.02
CA SER A 331 -7.53 -24.40 11.62
C SER A 331 -8.55 -23.34 11.20
N ILE A 332 -9.53 -23.72 10.39
CA ILE A 332 -10.57 -22.78 9.96
C ILE A 332 -11.36 -22.19 11.12
N ASP A 333 -11.56 -22.96 12.21
CA ASP A 333 -12.27 -22.48 13.39
C ASP A 333 -11.46 -21.42 14.15
N VAL A 334 -10.14 -21.58 14.25
CA VAL A 334 -9.26 -20.53 14.82
C VAL A 334 -9.34 -19.26 13.98
N VAL A 335 -9.30 -19.38 12.65
CA VAL A 335 -9.42 -18.22 11.75
C VAL A 335 -10.81 -17.56 11.84
N ALA A 336 -11.86 -18.35 12.05
CA ALA A 336 -13.23 -17.86 12.13
C ALA A 336 -13.52 -17.14 13.46
N GLU A 337 -12.89 -17.55 14.55
CA GLU A 337 -13.17 -17.04 15.90
C GLU A 337 -12.17 -15.99 16.40
N THR A 338 -11.07 -15.78 15.68
CA THR A 338 -9.99 -14.88 16.06
C THR A 338 -9.61 -13.95 14.91
N VAL A 339 -8.80 -12.94 15.21
CA VAL A 339 -8.11 -12.15 14.18
C VAL A 339 -6.67 -12.62 13.95
N GLY A 340 -6.36 -13.83 14.40
CA GLY A 340 -5.05 -14.45 14.33
C GLY A 340 -4.15 -14.13 15.51
N TYR A 341 -2.87 -14.45 15.33
CA TYR A 341 -1.82 -14.32 16.33
C TYR A 341 -1.05 -13.00 16.15
N ILE A 342 -0.52 -12.44 17.23
CA ILE A 342 0.27 -11.19 17.22
C ILE A 342 1.43 -11.26 16.21
N GLN A 343 1.73 -10.17 15.51
CA GLN A 343 2.84 -10.08 14.56
C GLN A 343 4.23 -10.20 15.21
N ASP A 344 5.19 -10.65 14.42
CA ASP A 344 6.58 -10.77 14.82
C ASP A 344 7.14 -9.40 15.23
N HIS A 345 7.91 -9.32 16.32
CA HIS A 345 8.50 -8.06 16.82
C HIS A 345 7.50 -6.91 17.09
N VAL A 346 6.25 -7.25 17.38
CA VAL A 346 5.22 -6.33 17.86
C VAL A 346 4.86 -6.67 19.29
N GLU A 347 4.61 -5.66 20.11
CA GLU A 347 4.14 -5.76 21.48
C GLU A 347 2.68 -5.28 21.55
N VAL A 348 1.86 -5.98 22.31
CA VAL A 348 0.45 -5.62 22.53
C VAL A 348 0.10 -5.83 23.99
N LYS A 349 -0.84 -5.04 24.49
CA LYS A 349 -1.52 -5.30 25.76
C LYS A 349 -2.97 -4.84 25.65
N VAL A 350 -3.83 -5.42 26.47
CA VAL A 350 -5.21 -4.97 26.65
C VAL A 350 -5.27 -4.21 27.97
N VAL A 351 -5.84 -3.00 27.96
CA VAL A 351 -5.91 -2.14 29.14
C VAL A 351 -7.35 -1.77 29.49
N ASP A 352 -7.62 -1.52 30.76
CA ASP A 352 -8.90 -0.99 31.23
C ASP A 352 -9.00 0.54 31.01
N GLU A 353 -10.07 1.15 31.51
CA GLU A 353 -10.32 2.60 31.40
C GLU A 353 -9.28 3.46 32.15
N LYS A 354 -8.57 2.88 33.12
CA LYS A 354 -7.50 3.54 33.87
C LYS A 354 -6.14 3.40 33.19
N GLY A 355 -6.05 2.54 32.17
CA GLY A 355 -4.81 2.22 31.46
C GLY A 355 -4.04 1.05 32.07
N ASP A 356 -4.61 0.36 33.05
CA ASP A 356 -3.99 -0.79 33.70
C ASP A 356 -4.21 -2.06 32.84
N MET A 357 -3.19 -2.93 32.79
CA MET A 357 -3.30 -4.18 32.04
C MET A 357 -4.36 -5.10 32.65
N VAL A 358 -5.21 -5.67 31.80
CA VAL A 358 -6.19 -6.67 32.23
C VAL A 358 -5.65 -8.10 32.02
N PRO A 359 -6.14 -9.10 32.78
CA PRO A 359 -5.78 -10.50 32.56
C PRO A 359 -6.15 -10.99 31.15
N PHE A 360 -5.48 -12.04 30.66
CA PHE A 360 -5.86 -12.71 29.42
C PHE A 360 -7.34 -13.13 29.43
N GLY A 361 -7.99 -13.03 28.28
CA GLY A 361 -9.43 -13.24 28.08
C GLY A 361 -10.31 -12.08 28.54
N SER A 362 -9.82 -11.15 29.37
CA SER A 362 -10.60 -10.01 29.83
C SER A 362 -10.67 -8.91 28.75
N PRO A 363 -11.85 -8.29 28.54
CA PRO A 363 -12.01 -7.26 27.52
C PRO A 363 -11.51 -5.90 27.99
N GLY A 364 -10.83 -5.18 27.10
CA GLY A 364 -10.37 -3.80 27.32
C GLY A 364 -9.95 -3.14 26.01
N GLU A 365 -9.27 -2.00 26.06
CA GLU A 365 -8.70 -1.35 24.87
C GLU A 365 -7.41 -2.05 24.44
N LEU A 366 -7.30 -2.40 23.16
CA LEU A 366 -6.02 -2.84 22.60
C LEU A 366 -5.08 -1.65 22.42
N VAL A 367 -3.88 -1.75 22.97
CA VAL A 367 -2.78 -0.84 22.68
C VAL A 367 -1.59 -1.60 22.11
N VAL A 368 -0.91 -0.97 21.14
CA VAL A 368 0.11 -1.63 20.30
C VAL A 368 1.40 -0.82 20.30
N ARG A 369 2.55 -1.49 20.34
CA ARG A 369 3.87 -0.88 20.20
C ARG A 369 4.75 -1.76 19.31
N GLY A 370 5.56 -1.16 18.46
CA GLY A 370 6.44 -1.94 17.58
C GLY A 370 6.96 -1.14 16.40
N TYR A 371 7.62 -1.85 15.48
CA TYR A 371 8.14 -1.23 14.25
C TYR A 371 7.03 -0.71 13.34
N ASN A 372 5.80 -1.23 13.49
CA ASN A 372 4.66 -1.00 12.63
C ASN A 372 3.84 0.24 13.03
N ILE A 373 4.19 0.94 14.10
CA ILE A 373 3.49 2.16 14.52
C ILE A 373 3.86 3.32 13.60
N MET A 374 2.84 4.10 13.20
CA MET A 374 3.03 5.35 12.45
C MET A 374 3.95 6.32 13.21
N ILE A 375 4.61 7.21 12.48
CA ILE A 375 5.35 8.34 13.05
C ILE A 375 4.39 9.31 13.75
N GLY A 376 3.20 9.50 13.16
CA GLY A 376 2.15 10.37 13.68
C GLY A 376 1.17 10.75 12.58
N TYR A 377 0.20 11.59 12.94
CA TYR A 377 -0.68 12.20 11.96
C TYR A 377 -0.02 13.42 11.31
N TRP A 378 -0.07 13.49 9.99
CA TRP A 378 0.48 14.59 9.20
C TRP A 378 -0.17 15.91 9.59
N ASP A 379 0.66 16.88 10.00
CA ASP A 379 0.26 18.23 10.41
C ASP A 379 -0.82 18.25 11.52
N ASP A 380 -0.87 17.21 12.34
CA ASP A 380 -1.84 17.08 13.44
C ASP A 380 -1.17 16.55 14.72
N PRO A 381 -0.33 17.36 15.38
CA PRO A 381 0.39 16.96 16.58
C PRO A 381 -0.54 16.73 17.79
N VAL A 382 -1.71 17.38 17.81
CA VAL A 382 -2.71 17.20 18.87
C VAL A 382 -3.30 15.80 18.81
N LYS A 383 -3.81 15.38 17.63
CA LYS A 383 -4.35 14.03 17.48
C LYS A 383 -3.26 12.96 17.59
N THR A 384 -2.02 13.30 17.20
CA THR A 384 -0.87 12.40 17.39
C THR A 384 -0.65 12.10 18.87
N ARG A 385 -0.62 13.11 19.75
CA ARG A 385 -0.49 12.93 21.21
C ARG A 385 -1.71 12.26 21.86
N GLN A 386 -2.88 12.37 21.25
CA GLN A 386 -4.08 11.65 21.72
C GLN A 386 -4.02 10.15 21.39
N ALA A 387 -3.43 9.80 20.24
CA ALA A 387 -3.35 8.42 19.77
C ALA A 387 -2.10 7.68 20.29
N LEU A 388 -0.96 8.36 20.43
CA LEU A 388 0.30 7.81 20.91
C LEU A 388 0.58 8.28 22.34
N SER A 389 0.84 7.34 23.24
CA SER A 389 1.36 7.65 24.58
C SER A 389 2.83 8.06 24.52
N GLU A 390 3.32 8.69 25.60
CA GLU A 390 4.72 9.13 25.71
C GLU A 390 5.73 7.97 25.63
N ASP A 391 5.33 6.78 26.07
CA ASP A 391 6.11 5.54 26.02
C ASP A 391 5.90 4.74 24.71
N GLY A 392 5.24 5.35 23.72
CA GLY A 392 5.16 4.86 22.34
C GLY A 392 4.06 3.84 22.06
N TRP A 393 3.06 3.70 22.93
CA TRP A 393 1.89 2.85 22.66
C TRP A 393 0.84 3.60 21.86
N LEU A 394 0.39 2.98 20.76
CA LEU A 394 -0.75 3.42 19.99
C LEU A 394 -2.04 2.88 20.63
N LYS A 395 -2.95 3.80 20.97
CA LYS A 395 -4.34 3.50 21.35
C LYS A 395 -5.17 3.23 20.10
N THR A 396 -5.65 2.00 19.95
CA THR A 396 -6.38 1.57 18.74
C THR A 396 -7.83 2.05 18.71
N GLY A 397 -8.41 2.34 19.88
CA GLY A 397 -9.85 2.56 20.04
C GLY A 397 -10.71 1.32 19.82
N ASP A 398 -10.11 0.12 19.73
CA ASP A 398 -10.79 -1.16 19.58
C ASP A 398 -10.87 -1.89 20.93
N LYS A 399 -12.08 -2.34 21.27
CA LYS A 399 -12.33 -3.24 22.41
C LYS A 399 -11.93 -4.65 22.00
N PHE A 400 -11.04 -5.26 22.77
CA PHE A 400 -10.29 -6.43 22.37
C PHE A 400 -10.05 -7.38 23.55
N THR A 401 -9.87 -8.66 23.25
CA THR A 401 -9.42 -9.68 24.19
C THR A 401 -8.24 -10.43 23.58
N ILE A 402 -7.27 -10.82 24.40
CA ILE A 402 -6.16 -11.69 23.98
C ILE A 402 -6.24 -12.95 24.83
N SER A 403 -6.24 -14.13 24.21
CA SER A 403 -6.18 -15.40 24.93
C SER A 403 -4.74 -15.73 25.36
N GLU A 404 -4.59 -16.63 26.34
CA GLU A 404 -3.27 -17.02 26.87
C GLU A 404 -2.33 -17.61 25.81
N ASP A 405 -2.92 -18.18 24.75
CA ASP A 405 -2.24 -18.69 23.57
C ASP A 405 -1.84 -17.60 22.56
N GLY A 406 -2.00 -16.31 22.88
CA GLY A 406 -1.56 -15.17 22.06
C GLY A 406 -2.49 -14.78 20.90
N TYR A 407 -3.65 -15.43 20.75
CA TYR A 407 -4.63 -15.06 19.73
C TYR A 407 -5.52 -13.90 20.16
N GLY A 408 -5.79 -13.00 19.22
CA GLY A 408 -6.61 -11.81 19.43
C GLY A 408 -8.06 -12.00 18.99
N ARG A 409 -9.00 -11.34 19.68
CA ARG A 409 -10.40 -11.23 19.24
C ARG A 409 -10.89 -9.78 19.37
N ILE A 410 -11.54 -9.29 18.32
CA ILE A 410 -12.20 -7.97 18.33
C ILE A 410 -13.60 -8.13 18.92
N VAL A 411 -13.85 -7.47 20.05
CA VAL A 411 -15.17 -7.36 20.68
C VAL A 411 -15.98 -6.25 20.01
N GLY A 412 -15.35 -5.12 19.65
CA GLY A 412 -16.02 -4.01 18.98
C GLY A 412 -15.19 -2.74 18.96
N ARG A 413 -15.78 -1.62 18.56
CA ARG A 413 -15.17 -0.28 18.65
C ARG A 413 -15.62 0.39 19.93
N LEU A 414 -14.72 1.02 20.70
CA LEU A 414 -15.08 1.71 21.94
C LEU A 414 -16.17 2.77 21.72
N LYS A 415 -16.06 3.53 20.61
CA LYS A 415 -17.05 4.56 20.24
C LYS A 415 -18.40 4.00 19.77
N ASP A 416 -18.46 2.72 19.40
CA ASP A 416 -19.68 2.07 18.93
C ASP A 416 -20.34 1.22 20.02
N ILE A 417 -19.74 1.09 21.22
CA ILE A 417 -20.35 0.36 22.33
C ILE A 417 -21.58 1.12 22.80
N ILE A 418 -22.71 0.41 22.85
CA ILE A 418 -23.98 0.99 23.28
C ILE A 418 -24.20 0.60 24.73
N VAL A 419 -24.26 1.59 25.62
CA VAL A 419 -24.54 1.39 27.04
C VAL A 419 -26.04 1.43 27.26
N ARG A 420 -26.63 0.32 27.71
CA ARG A 420 -28.08 0.24 27.96
C ARG A 420 -28.35 -0.49 29.26
N GLY A 421 -29.05 0.18 30.18
CA GLY A 421 -29.43 -0.42 31.47
C GLY A 421 -28.24 -0.80 32.35
N GLY A 422 -27.08 -0.14 32.18
CA GLY A 422 -25.83 -0.46 32.88
C GLY A 422 -24.94 -1.49 32.18
N GLU A 423 -25.40 -2.08 31.07
CA GLU A 423 -24.67 -3.12 30.34
C GLU A 423 -24.04 -2.59 29.04
N ASN A 424 -22.83 -3.05 28.74
CA ASN A 424 -22.08 -2.71 27.53
C ASN A 424 -22.43 -3.65 26.38
N ILE A 425 -23.14 -3.15 25.36
CA ILE A 425 -23.57 -3.95 24.22
C ILE A 425 -22.71 -3.67 22.99
N ALA A 426 -21.89 -4.64 22.60
CA ALA A 426 -21.12 -4.60 21.36
C ALA A 426 -22.05 -4.83 20.14
N PRO A 427 -22.13 -3.89 19.18
CA PRO A 427 -22.95 -4.07 17.97
C PRO A 427 -22.60 -5.33 17.18
N LYS A 428 -21.30 -5.62 17.12
CA LYS A 428 -20.76 -6.72 16.32
C LYS A 428 -21.28 -8.10 16.73
N GLU A 429 -21.45 -8.35 18.02
CA GLU A 429 -21.98 -9.63 18.53
C GLU A 429 -23.38 -9.93 17.96
N ILE A 430 -24.20 -8.89 17.79
CA ILE A 430 -25.56 -9.02 17.24
C ILE A 430 -25.50 -9.16 15.72
N GLU A 431 -24.64 -8.38 15.05
CA GLU A 431 -24.41 -8.47 13.60
C GLU A 431 -23.97 -9.89 13.20
N ASP A 432 -23.00 -10.45 13.92
CA ASP A 432 -22.47 -11.81 13.70
C ASP A 432 -23.57 -12.87 13.85
N LEU A 433 -24.49 -12.72 14.82
CA LEU A 433 -25.62 -13.64 14.97
C LEU A 433 -26.65 -13.48 13.85
N LEU A 434 -27.03 -12.24 13.51
CA LEU A 434 -28.08 -11.98 12.51
C LEU A 434 -27.67 -12.45 11.13
N ILE A 435 -26.39 -12.36 10.76
CA ILE A 435 -25.86 -12.91 9.50
C ILE A 435 -26.03 -14.44 9.41
N THR A 436 -26.23 -15.15 10.53
CA THR A 436 -26.54 -16.60 10.49
C THR A 436 -27.98 -16.91 10.08
N HIS A 437 -28.86 -15.92 9.94
CA HIS A 437 -30.23 -16.13 9.48
C HIS A 437 -30.24 -16.48 7.98
N PRO A 438 -31.00 -17.50 7.53
CA PRO A 438 -30.97 -17.96 6.14
C PRO A 438 -31.37 -16.90 5.12
N ASP A 439 -32.17 -15.91 5.50
CA ASP A 439 -32.65 -14.85 4.60
C ASP A 439 -31.87 -13.53 4.68
N ILE A 440 -30.89 -13.43 5.58
CA ILE A 440 -30.08 -12.22 5.77
C ILE A 440 -28.74 -12.41 5.05
N GLU A 441 -28.36 -11.44 4.24
CA GLU A 441 -27.09 -11.46 3.49
C GLU A 441 -26.01 -10.61 4.17
N ASP A 442 -26.38 -9.44 4.69
CA ASP A 442 -25.50 -8.52 5.40
C ASP A 442 -26.30 -7.69 6.42
N CYS A 443 -25.69 -7.29 7.53
CA CYS A 443 -26.35 -6.65 8.66
C CYS A 443 -25.44 -5.61 9.35
N GLN A 444 -25.99 -4.43 9.65
CA GLN A 444 -25.30 -3.35 10.39
C GLN A 444 -26.20 -2.74 11.47
N ARG A 445 -25.66 -2.42 12.66
CA ARG A 445 -26.45 -1.90 13.80
C ARG A 445 -26.14 -0.43 14.19
N LEU A 446 -27.16 0.32 14.62
CA LEU A 446 -27.10 1.75 15.02
C LEU A 446 -27.95 2.08 16.27
N GLY A 447 -27.56 3.08 17.06
CA GLY A 447 -28.44 3.86 17.97
C GLY A 447 -28.58 3.41 19.45
N GLU A 448 -28.97 4.35 20.34
CA GLU A 448 -29.33 4.06 21.75
C GLU A 448 -30.59 3.17 21.87
N GLU A 449 -31.53 3.32 20.93
CA GLU A 449 -32.46 2.24 20.59
C GLU A 449 -31.84 1.36 19.51
N LEU A 450 -31.79 0.05 19.77
CA LEU A 450 -31.14 -0.92 18.89
C LEU A 450 -31.86 -1.00 17.54
N CYS A 451 -31.28 -0.41 16.50
CA CYS A 451 -31.73 -0.52 15.12
C CYS A 451 -30.77 -1.42 14.33
N ALA A 452 -31.30 -2.40 13.60
CA ALA A 452 -30.53 -3.18 12.63
C ALA A 452 -30.99 -2.85 11.19
N VAL A 453 -30.03 -2.54 10.32
CA VAL A 453 -30.25 -2.36 8.87
C VAL A 453 -29.77 -3.63 8.18
N LEU A 454 -30.65 -4.26 7.40
CA LEU A 454 -30.46 -5.57 6.80
C LEU A 454 -30.44 -5.46 5.26
N ARG A 455 -29.53 -6.20 4.63
CA ARG A 455 -29.68 -6.58 3.22
C ARG A 455 -30.24 -7.99 3.16
N VAL A 456 -31.41 -8.15 2.56
CA VAL A 456 -32.11 -9.43 2.44
C VAL A 456 -31.77 -10.11 1.11
N LYS A 457 -31.77 -11.44 1.09
CA LYS A 457 -31.55 -12.20 -0.15
C LYS A 457 -32.66 -11.91 -1.16
N GLU A 458 -32.34 -12.04 -2.44
CA GLU A 458 -33.29 -11.82 -3.53
C GLU A 458 -34.52 -12.74 -3.37
N GLY A 459 -35.71 -12.16 -3.41
CA GLY A 459 -36.98 -12.86 -3.22
C GLY A 459 -37.34 -13.19 -1.76
N ALA A 460 -36.49 -12.85 -0.79
CA ALA A 460 -36.76 -13.07 0.63
C ALA A 460 -37.28 -11.80 1.32
N SER A 461 -38.10 -11.99 2.36
CA SER A 461 -38.54 -10.92 3.26
C SER A 461 -38.30 -11.34 4.71
N VAL A 462 -37.83 -10.42 5.55
CA VAL A 462 -37.54 -10.71 6.96
C VAL A 462 -38.38 -9.80 7.85
N THR A 463 -39.14 -10.40 8.76
CA THR A 463 -39.98 -9.69 9.73
C THR A 463 -39.31 -9.59 11.09
N MET A 464 -39.78 -8.65 11.91
CA MET A 464 -39.28 -8.46 13.28
C MET A 464 -39.48 -9.68 14.17
N ASP A 465 -40.57 -10.42 13.98
CA ASP A 465 -40.87 -11.61 14.80
C ASP A 465 -40.01 -12.81 14.40
N GLU A 466 -39.66 -12.95 13.12
CA GLU A 466 -38.68 -13.95 12.66
C GLU A 466 -37.29 -13.66 13.25
N VAL A 467 -36.85 -12.41 13.22
CA VAL A 467 -35.58 -12.00 13.84
C VAL A 467 -35.58 -12.24 15.34
N ARG A 468 -36.67 -11.89 16.05
CA ARG A 468 -36.81 -12.19 17.49
C ARG A 468 -36.69 -13.68 17.76
N ARG A 469 -37.41 -14.50 17.00
CA ARG A 469 -37.40 -15.96 17.16
C ARG A 469 -36.02 -16.55 16.89
N HIS A 470 -35.29 -16.02 15.91
CA HIS A 470 -33.92 -16.45 15.60
C HIS A 470 -32.91 -16.05 16.68
N CYS A 471 -33.13 -14.92 17.35
CA CYS A 471 -32.27 -14.45 18.43
C CYS A 471 -32.63 -15.04 19.80
N ASP A 472 -33.87 -15.53 19.99
CA ASP A 472 -34.34 -16.05 21.27
C ASP A 472 -33.53 -17.28 21.70
N GLY A 473 -33.06 -17.27 22.96
CA GLY A 473 -32.14 -18.29 23.48
C GLY A 473 -30.69 -18.22 22.96
N ARG A 474 -30.38 -17.35 21.98
CA ARG A 474 -29.02 -17.15 21.42
C ARG A 474 -28.42 -15.79 21.76
N LEU A 475 -29.25 -14.79 22.04
CA LEU A 475 -28.87 -13.50 22.59
C LEU A 475 -29.72 -13.17 23.82
N ALA A 476 -29.15 -12.45 24.78
CA ALA A 476 -29.92 -11.88 25.88
C ALA A 476 -30.98 -10.91 25.33
N ARG A 477 -32.21 -10.94 25.89
CA ARG A 477 -33.36 -10.16 25.39
C ARG A 477 -33.07 -8.68 25.14
N PHE A 478 -32.24 -8.06 25.96
CA PHE A 478 -31.91 -6.64 25.85
C PHE A 478 -30.98 -6.31 24.67
N LYS A 479 -30.30 -7.32 24.08
CA LYS A 479 -29.44 -7.22 22.89
C LYS A 479 -30.21 -7.39 21.57
N ILE A 480 -31.45 -7.89 21.61
CA ILE A 480 -32.28 -8.05 20.40
C ILE A 480 -32.66 -6.65 19.89
N PRO A 481 -32.49 -6.35 18.58
CA PRO A 481 -32.93 -5.08 18.00
C PRO A 481 -34.40 -4.76 18.30
N ARG A 482 -34.77 -3.49 18.31
CA ARG A 482 -36.18 -3.02 18.40
C ARG A 482 -36.69 -2.48 17.08
N VAL A 483 -35.80 -1.97 16.25
CA VAL A 483 -36.10 -1.44 14.93
C VAL A 483 -35.34 -2.26 13.88
N LEU A 484 -36.03 -2.65 12.82
CA LEU A 484 -35.42 -3.27 11.64
C LEU A 484 -35.71 -2.40 10.42
N LYS A 485 -34.68 -2.18 9.62
CA LYS A 485 -34.75 -1.51 8.32
C LYS A 485 -34.12 -2.42 7.27
N THR A 486 -34.63 -2.37 6.05
CA THR A 486 -34.07 -3.12 4.91
C THR A 486 -33.49 -2.16 3.89
N ILE A 487 -32.35 -2.51 3.29
CA ILE A 487 -31.69 -1.71 2.26
C ILE A 487 -31.25 -2.60 1.10
N GLU A 488 -31.31 -2.08 -0.13
CA GLU A 488 -30.81 -2.78 -1.32
C GLU A 488 -29.27 -2.80 -1.33
N GLU A 489 -28.64 -1.66 -1.07
CA GLU A 489 -27.18 -1.53 -1.08
C GLU A 489 -26.68 -0.68 0.10
N PHE A 490 -25.68 -1.20 0.84
CA PHE A 490 -25.04 -0.45 1.90
C PHE A 490 -24.17 0.69 1.34
N PRO A 491 -24.23 1.91 1.92
CA PRO A 491 -23.31 2.97 1.57
C PRO A 491 -21.91 2.58 2.01
N LYS A 492 -21.03 2.29 1.06
CA LYS A 492 -19.65 1.87 1.31
C LYS A 492 -18.67 2.99 0.97
N THR A 493 -17.56 3.04 1.70
CA THR A 493 -16.37 3.80 1.30
C THR A 493 -15.72 3.15 0.08
N ALA A 494 -14.78 3.84 -0.56
CA ALA A 494 -13.97 3.25 -1.63
C ALA A 494 -13.15 2.02 -1.17
N SER A 495 -12.99 1.78 0.15
CA SER A 495 -12.41 0.55 0.72
C SER A 495 -13.38 -0.62 0.90
N GLY A 496 -14.67 -0.44 0.61
CA GLY A 496 -15.72 -1.41 0.92
C GLY A 496 -16.23 -1.37 2.36
N LYS A 497 -15.64 -0.56 3.25
CA LYS A 497 -16.17 -0.34 4.62
C LYS A 497 -17.52 0.38 4.58
N ILE A 498 -18.51 -0.12 5.31
CA ILE A 498 -19.83 0.49 5.41
C ILE A 498 -19.77 1.80 6.22
N GLN A 499 -20.41 2.84 5.70
CA GLN A 499 -20.46 4.18 6.28
C GLN A 499 -21.63 4.29 7.26
N LYS A 500 -21.45 3.82 8.49
CA LYS A 500 -22.49 3.85 9.55
C LYS A 500 -23.15 5.22 9.77
N TYR A 501 -22.38 6.31 9.65
CA TYR A 501 -22.92 7.67 9.79
C TYR A 501 -23.94 8.00 8.69
N ARG A 502 -23.71 7.56 7.44
CA ARG A 502 -24.69 7.75 6.34
C ARG A 502 -25.95 6.94 6.56
N LEU A 503 -25.82 5.71 7.07
CA LEU A 503 -26.99 4.92 7.44
C LEU A 503 -27.81 5.62 8.53
N LYS A 504 -27.15 6.22 9.53
CA LYS A 504 -27.80 7.03 10.55
C LYS A 504 -28.52 8.23 9.95
N GLU A 505 -27.86 9.00 9.08
CA GLU A 505 -28.47 10.13 8.35
C GLU A 505 -29.66 9.70 7.50
N MET A 506 -29.60 8.53 6.85
CA MET A 506 -30.72 7.99 6.05
C MET A 506 -31.93 7.62 6.91
N ILE A 507 -31.71 7.06 8.10
CA ILE A 507 -32.78 6.77 9.07
C ILE A 507 -33.36 8.09 9.63
N GLU A 508 -32.52 9.02 10.04
CA GLU A 508 -32.95 10.31 10.60
C GLU A 508 -33.69 11.19 9.58
N SER A 509 -33.32 11.09 8.30
CA SER A 509 -34.01 11.78 7.20
C SER A 509 -35.26 11.04 6.68
N GLY A 510 -35.61 9.88 7.25
CA GLY A 510 -36.78 9.09 6.85
C GLY A 510 -36.65 8.40 5.49
N LYS A 511 -35.43 8.32 4.93
CA LYS A 511 -35.15 7.57 3.69
C LYS A 511 -35.07 6.06 3.91
N LEU A 512 -34.95 5.63 5.17
CA LEU A 512 -35.01 4.24 5.62
C LEU A 512 -36.13 4.03 6.63
#